data_AF-A0AAU2U2D9-F1
#
_entry.id   AF-A0AAU2U2D9-F1
#
_cell.length_a   1.000
_cell.length_b   1.000
_cell.length_c   1.000
_cell.angle_alpha   90.00
_cell.angle_beta   90.00
_cell.angle_gamma   90.00
#
_symmetry.space_group_name_H-M   'P 1'
#
loop_
_entity.id
_entity.type
_entity.pdbx_description
1 polymer ?
#
loop_
_entity_poly.entity_id
_entity_poly.type
_entity_poly.pdbx_seq_one_letter_code
_entity_poly.pdbx_strand_id
1 'polypeptide(L)' 'MRRYETQLRKAVDKGEVVEYAVTPVYKGNSVIPEGVWLKAHGSDGVRFTPRGAATGTDRVYMPNLPKN' A
#
# COMPACT_ATOMS: atom_id res chain seq x y z
N MET A 1 -4.60 6.26 0.46
CA MET A 1 -3.70 5.44 1.29
C MET A 1 -4.46 4.66 2.37
N ARG A 2 -5.23 5.36 3.23
CA ARG A 2 -6.02 4.82 4.37
C ARG A 2 -6.50 3.37 4.31
N ARG A 3 -7.12 2.92 3.21
CA ARG A 3 -7.65 1.56 3.10
C ARG A 3 -6.58 0.49 3.29
N TYR A 4 -5.41 0.65 2.66
CA TYR A 4 -4.33 -0.32 2.73
C TYR A 4 -3.63 -0.27 4.10
N GLU A 5 -3.41 0.93 4.65
CA GLU A 5 -2.86 1.09 6.01
C GLU A 5 -3.78 0.48 7.07
N THR A 6 -5.10 0.55 6.90
CA THR A 6 -6.05 -0.14 7.79
C THR A 6 -5.98 -1.65 7.66
N GLN A 7 -5.63 -2.21 6.49
CA GLN A 7 -5.41 -3.65 6.37
C GLN A 7 -4.17 -4.07 7.17
N LEU A 8 -3.06 -3.34 7.03
CA LEU A 8 -1.84 -3.61 7.78
C LEU A 8 -2.04 -3.41 9.29
N ARG A 9 -2.77 -2.36 9.70
CA ARG A 9 -3.12 -2.13 11.11
C ARG A 9 -3.83 -3.35 11.70
N LYS A 10 -4.84 -3.89 11.01
CA LYS A 10 -5.58 -5.07 11.48
C LYS A 10 -4.72 -6.33 11.60
N ALA A 11 -3.66 -6.45 10.80
CA ALA A 11 -2.71 -7.55 10.90
C ALA A 11 -1.80 -7.38 12.12
N VAL A 12 -1.23 -6.18 12.28
CA VAL A 12 -0.40 -5.84 13.46
C VAL A 12 -1.19 -5.97 14.76
N ASP A 13 -2.45 -5.53 14.80
CA ASP A 13 -3.33 -5.67 15.96
C ASP A 13 -3.58 -7.14 16.36
N LYS A 14 -3.36 -8.09 15.44
CA LYS A 14 -3.45 -9.54 15.69
C LYS A 14 -2.11 -10.19 16.06
N GLY A 15 -1.04 -9.42 16.13
CA GLY A 15 0.30 -9.89 16.49
C GLY A 15 1.25 -10.11 15.31
N GLU A 16 0.82 -9.84 14.07
CA GLU A 16 1.65 -10.02 12.89
C GLU A 16 2.76 -8.95 12.81
N VAL A 17 3.99 -9.37 12.51
CA VAL A 17 5.09 -8.43 12.22
C VAL A 17 5.07 -8.13 10.72
N VAL A 18 4.91 -6.85 10.37
CA VAL A 18 4.79 -6.41 8.97
C VAL A 18 5.98 -5.55 8.57
N GLU A 19 6.72 -5.99 7.56
CA GLU A 19 7.66 -5.16 6.81
C GLU A 19 6.86 -4.31 5.81
N TYR A 20 6.99 -2.99 5.87
CA TYR A 20 6.23 -2.05 5.06
C TYR A 20 7.11 -0.95 4.46
N ALA A 21 6.95 -0.70 3.17
CA ALA A 21 7.64 0.35 2.44
C ALA A 21 6.66 1.21 1.62
N VAL A 22 6.91 2.52 1.61
CA VAL A 22 6.19 3.51 0.81
C VAL A 22 7.21 4.26 -0.04
N THR A 23 7.08 4.16 -1.36
CA THR A 23 8.00 4.79 -2.31
C THR A 23 7.24 5.78 -3.20
N PRO A 24 7.47 7.09 -3.06
CA PRO A 24 6.89 8.08 -3.97
C PRO A 24 7.45 7.91 -5.39
N VAL A 25 6.60 8.11 -6.38
CA VAL A 25 6.96 8.09 -7.81
C VAL A 25 6.87 9.52 -8.34
N TYR A 26 7.98 10.04 -8.83
CA TYR A 26 8.08 11.39 -9.39
C TYR A 26 8.26 11.34 -10.91
N LYS A 27 7.71 12.33 -11.59
CA LYS A 27 7.90 12.54 -13.02
C LYS A 27 8.87 13.71 -13.26
N GLY A 28 10.04 13.42 -13.81
CA GLY A 28 11.10 14.42 -14.03
C GLY A 28 11.48 15.12 -12.73
N ASN A 29 11.55 16.45 -12.76
CA ASN A 29 11.91 17.29 -11.61
C ASN A 29 10.69 17.73 -10.78
N SER A 30 9.53 17.09 -10.93
CA SER A 30 8.34 17.43 -10.14
C SER A 30 8.61 17.22 -8.65
N VAL A 31 8.28 18.22 -7.83
CA VAL A 31 8.33 18.12 -6.37
C VAL A 31 7.11 17.40 -5.77
N ILE A 32 6.05 17.24 -6.56
CA ILE A 32 4.85 16.49 -6.20
C ILE A 32 4.91 15.12 -6.88
N PRO A 33 4.78 14.01 -6.14
CA PRO A 33 4.76 12.69 -6.75
C PRO A 33 3.46 12.46 -7.52
N GLU A 34 3.54 11.76 -8.66
CA GLU A 34 2.37 11.32 -9.43
C GLU A 34 1.62 10.17 -8.74
N GLY A 35 2.25 9.53 -7.77
CA GLY A 35 1.67 8.48 -6.95
C GLY A 35 2.69 7.86 -6.00
N VAL A 36 2.29 6.77 -5.37
CA VAL A 36 3.13 6.02 -4.44
C VAL A 36 3.00 4.53 -4.70
N TRP A 37 4.12 3.81 -4.63
CA TRP A 37 4.12 2.37 -4.47
C TRP A 37 4.06 2.04 -2.98
N LEU A 38 3.14 1.17 -2.60
CA LEU A 38 3.10 0.53 -1.29
C LEU A 38 3.57 -0.91 -1.45
N LYS A 39 4.47 -1.38 -0.60
CA LYS A 39 4.89 -2.79 -0.51
C LYS A 39 4.75 -3.26 0.93
N ALA A 40 4.15 -4.43 1.15
CA ALA A 40 4.06 -5.04 2.47
C ALA A 40 4.31 -6.55 2.41
N HIS A 41 4.96 -7.07 3.44
CA HIS A 41 5.11 -8.50 3.70
C HIS A 41 4.95 -8.70 5.20
N GLY A 42 4.07 -9.60 5.63
CA GLY A 42 3.90 -9.91 7.04
C GLY A 42 4.23 -11.35 7.38
N SER A 43 4.63 -11.58 8.62
CA SER A 43 5.04 -12.89 9.14
C SER A 43 3.95 -13.96 9.00
N ASP A 44 2.68 -13.55 8.97
CA ASP A 44 1.50 -14.43 8.91
C ASP A 44 0.79 -14.31 7.55
N GLY A 45 1.43 -13.67 6.57
CA GLY A 45 1.00 -13.63 5.19
C GLY A 45 -0.03 -12.54 4.85
N VAL A 46 -0.12 -11.45 5.63
CA VAL A 46 -0.95 -10.30 5.22
C VAL A 46 -0.55 -9.80 3.85
N ARG A 47 -1.56 -9.54 3.02
CA ARG A 47 -1.40 -8.94 1.69
C ARG A 47 -2.39 -7.81 1.51
N PHE A 48 -2.06 -6.88 0.61
CA PHE A 48 -3.05 -5.91 0.16
C PHE A 48 -4.12 -6.59 -0.67
N THR A 49 -5.37 -6.23 -0.44
CA THR A 49 -6.47 -6.66 -1.31
C THR A 49 -6.97 -5.45 -2.10
N PRO A 50 -6.53 -5.16 -3.33
CA PRO A 50 -7.10 -4.08 -4.15
C PRO A 50 -8.61 -4.26 -4.37
N ARG A 51 -9.33 -3.17 -4.63
CA ARG A 51 -10.77 -3.28 -4.94
C ARG A 51 -10.92 -4.07 -6.25
N GLY A 52 -11.76 -5.10 -6.25
CA GLY A 52 -12.01 -5.95 -7.42
C GLY A 52 -10.92 -6.99 -7.70
N ALA A 53 -9.88 -7.09 -6.87
CA ALA A 53 -8.88 -8.14 -7.02
C ALA A 53 -9.41 -9.47 -6.47
N ALA A 54 -9.23 -10.55 -7.23
CA ALA A 54 -9.54 -11.91 -6.79
C ALA A 54 -8.53 -12.45 -5.77
N THR A 55 -7.30 -11.94 -5.80
CA THR A 55 -6.18 -12.36 -4.93
C THR A 55 -5.49 -11.18 -4.28
N GLY A 56 -4.88 -11.42 -3.12
CA GLY A 56 -4.03 -10.44 -2.46
C GLY A 56 -2.69 -10.25 -3.19
N THR A 57 -2.12 -9.05 -3.06
CA THR A 57 -0.81 -8.67 -3.62
C THR A 57 0.06 -8.03 -2.54
N ASP A 58 1.37 -8.24 -2.65
CA ASP A 58 2.36 -7.64 -1.75
C ASP A 58 2.68 -6.19 -2.14
N ARG A 59 2.23 -5.74 -3.33
CA ARG A 59 2.51 -4.39 -3.85
C ARG A 59 1.31 -3.76 -4.55
N VAL A 60 1.07 -2.47 -4.28
CA VAL A 60 0.02 -1.67 -4.94
C VAL A 60 0.52 -0.27 -5.32
N TYR A 61 0.09 0.23 -6.48
CA TYR A 61 0.29 1.64 -6.85
C TYR A 61 -0.94 2.46 -6.48
N MET A 62 -0.72 3.64 -5.93
CA MET A 62 -1.77 4.61 -5.65
C MET A 62 -1.46 5.91 -6.38
N PRO A 63 -2.26 6.30 -7.39
CA PRO A 63 -2.06 7.57 -8.08
C PRO A 63 -2.42 8.73 -7.13
N ASN A 64 -1.66 9.82 -7.23
CA ASN A 64 -1.89 11.06 -6.51
C ASN A 64 -2.88 11.94 -7.30
N LEU A 65 -4.09 11.43 -7.46
CA LEU A 65 -5.19 12.14 -8.13
C LEU A 65 -6.26 12.53 -7.10
N PRO A 66 -6.93 13.69 -7.28
CA PRO A 66 -8.09 14.04 -6.47
C PRO A 66 -9.16 12.95 -6.57
N LYS A 67 -9.95 12.79 -5.51
CA LYS A 67 -11.21 12.05 -5.63
C LYS A 67 -12.22 12.96 -6.30
N ASN A 68 -12.68 12.57 -7.48
CA ASN A 68 -13.89 13.12 -8.08
C ASN A 68 -15.12 12.66 -7.29
#